data_AF-A0A0B1SMH3-F1
#
_entry.id   AF-A0A0B1SMH3-F1
#
_cell.length_a   1.000
_cell.length_b   1.000
_cell.length_c   1.000
_cell.angle_alpha   90.00
_cell.angle_beta   90.00
_cell.angle_gamma   90.00
#
_symmetry.space_group_name_H-M   'P 1'
#
loop_
_entity.id
_entity.type
_entity.pdbx_description
1 polymer ?
#
loop_
_entity_poly.entity_id
_entity_poly.type
_entity_poly.pdbx_seq_one_letter_code
_entity_poly.pdbx_strand_id
1 'polypeptide(L)'
;KEYHAQFNKTSEAYNENFGIGYDYGSIMYYRRRSPASKNKPLMVPTDKKYGFTMGSRMISFADISLVNELYFCKGTVADQVRPVRI
;
A
#
# COMPACT_ATOMS: atom_id res chain seq x y z
N LYS A 1 -21.56 10.45 -4.09
CA LYS A 1 -21.46 9.34 -3.10
C LYS A 1 -20.30 9.63 -2.17
N GLU A 2 -20.48 9.44 -0.87
CA GLU A 2 -19.61 9.97 0.19
C GLU A 2 -18.18 9.36 0.24
N TYR A 3 -17.96 8.18 -0.37
CA TYR A 3 -16.69 7.45 -0.27
C TYR A 3 -15.66 7.76 -1.38
N HIS A 4 -15.97 8.61 -2.36
CA HIS A 4 -15.06 8.84 -3.50
C HIS A 4 -13.70 9.43 -3.09
N ALA A 5 -13.68 10.27 -2.05
CA ALA A 5 -12.45 10.87 -1.54
C ALA A 5 -11.44 9.82 -1.03
N GLN A 6 -11.89 8.63 -0.61
CA GLN A 6 -11.02 7.54 -0.15
C GLN A 6 -10.19 6.90 -1.27
N PHE A 7 -10.51 7.19 -2.54
CA PHE A 7 -9.84 6.67 -3.74
C PHE A 7 -8.98 7.72 -4.45
N ASN A 8 -8.85 8.92 -3.86
CA ASN A 8 -7.96 9.94 -4.40
C ASN A 8 -6.51 9.46 -4.32
N LYS A 9 -5.76 9.64 -5.41
CA LYS A 9 -4.34 9.32 -5.45
C LYS A 9 -3.55 10.43 -4.77
N THR A 10 -2.60 10.05 -3.92
CA THR A 10 -1.59 10.98 -3.39
C THR A 10 -0.56 11.27 -4.47
N SER A 11 -0.02 12.49 -4.52
CA SER A 11 1.07 12.85 -5.44
C SER A 11 2.43 12.40 -4.91
N GLU A 12 3.42 12.31 -5.80
CA GLU A 12 4.80 11.97 -5.44
C GLU A 12 5.44 12.99 -4.49
N ALA A 13 4.94 14.22 -4.44
CA ALA A 13 5.42 15.24 -3.51
C ALA A 13 5.07 14.93 -2.04
N TYR A 14 4.05 14.10 -1.80
CA TYR A 14 3.58 13.76 -0.45
C TYR A 14 3.66 12.26 -0.15
N ASN A 15 4.25 11.46 -1.06
CA ASN A 15 4.30 10.01 -0.91
C ASN A 15 5.59 9.44 -1.51
N GLU A 16 6.37 8.76 -0.67
CA GLU A 16 7.63 8.10 -1.01
C GLU A 16 7.43 6.57 -0.90
N ASN A 17 7.62 5.84 -2.00
CA ASN A 17 7.46 4.37 -2.02
C ASN A 17 8.79 3.63 -1.79
N PHE A 18 9.91 4.35 -1.66
CA PHE A 18 11.24 3.77 -1.44
C PHE A 18 11.65 2.67 -2.45
N GLY A 19 11.15 2.75 -3.68
CA GLY A 19 11.38 1.74 -4.71
C GLY A 19 10.61 0.42 -4.52
N ILE A 20 9.74 0.32 -3.51
CA ILE A 20 8.89 -0.83 -3.26
C ILE A 20 7.71 -0.78 -4.25
N GLY A 21 7.48 -1.90 -4.94
CA GLY A 21 6.40 -2.03 -5.92
C GLY A 21 5.01 -2.06 -5.27
N TYR A 22 3.98 -1.90 -6.11
CA TYR A 22 2.59 -1.94 -5.68
C TYR A 22 2.16 -3.35 -5.27
N ASP A 23 1.84 -3.55 -3.99
CA ASP A 23 1.42 -4.86 -3.47
C ASP A 23 -0.10 -4.96 -3.31
N TYR A 24 -0.73 -5.78 -4.17
CA TYR A 24 -2.16 -6.09 -4.08
C TYR A 24 -2.54 -6.85 -2.79
N GLY A 25 -1.58 -7.53 -2.17
CA GLY A 25 -1.75 -8.31 -0.94
C GLY A 25 -1.41 -7.56 0.34
N SER A 26 -1.06 -6.27 0.24
CA SER A 26 -0.82 -5.41 1.41
C SER A 26 -2.05 -5.39 2.33
N ILE A 27 -1.81 -5.35 3.65
CA ILE A 27 -2.87 -5.17 4.65
C ILE A 27 -3.58 -3.82 4.50
N MET A 28 -2.89 -2.83 3.92
CA MET A 28 -3.41 -1.50 3.65
C MET A 28 -4.25 -1.46 2.36
N TYR A 29 -4.32 -2.56 1.61
CA TYR A 29 -5.05 -2.61 0.35
C TYR A 29 -6.55 -2.81 0.56
N TYR A 30 -7.38 -1.95 -0.04
CA TYR A 30 -8.83 -2.11 0.08
C TYR A 30 -9.33 -3.41 -0.56
N ARG A 31 -10.38 -3.98 0.03
CA ARG A 31 -11.10 -5.13 -0.53
C ARG A 31 -11.72 -4.77 -1.88
N ARG A 32 -11.73 -5.74 -2.79
CA ARG A 32 -12.35 -5.61 -4.12
C ARG A 32 -13.84 -5.23 -4.06
N ARG A 33 -14.56 -5.72 -3.06
CA ARG A 33 -16.01 -5.53 -2.88
C ARG A 33 -16.29 -4.98 -1.47
N SER A 34 -17.31 -4.14 -1.37
CA SER A 34 -17.78 -3.57 -0.10
C SER A 34 -19.31 -3.61 -0.01
N PRO A 35 -19.89 -3.77 1.19
CA PRO A 35 -21.34 -3.62 1.40
C PRO A 35 -21.91 -2.31 0.83
N ALA A 36 -21.14 -1.21 0.92
CA ALA A 36 -21.53 0.11 0.39
C ALA A 36 -21.77 0.12 -1.14
N SER A 37 -21.22 -0.86 -1.85
CA SER A 37 -21.34 -1.01 -3.30
C SER A 37 -22.38 -2.03 -3.75
N LYS A 38 -23.23 -2.53 -2.83
CA LYS A 38 -24.11 -3.68 -3.07
C LYS A 38 -23.33 -4.91 -3.59
N ASN A 39 -22.14 -5.14 -3.04
CA ASN A 39 -21.20 -6.21 -3.42
C ASN A 39 -20.70 -6.16 -4.89
N LYS A 40 -20.89 -5.05 -5.59
CA LYS A 40 -20.23 -4.82 -6.89
C LYS A 40 -18.73 -4.55 -6.67
N PRO A 41 -17.85 -4.86 -7.63
CA PRO A 41 -16.44 -4.49 -7.50
C PRO A 41 -16.31 -2.96 -7.44
N LEU A 42 -15.69 -2.45 -6.38
CA LEU A 42 -15.33 -1.03 -6.23
C LEU A 42 -14.05 -0.70 -7.00
N MET A 43 -13.13 -1.66 -7.02
CA MET A 43 -11.88 -1.59 -7.76
C MET A 43 -11.63 -2.92 -8.46
N VAL A 44 -10.99 -2.85 -9.61
CA VAL A 44 -10.59 -4.02 -10.40
C VAL A 44 -9.08 -3.92 -10.61
N PRO A 45 -8.30 -4.93 -10.20
CA PRO A 45 -6.85 -4.88 -10.40
C PRO A 45 -6.54 -4.98 -11.89
N THR A 46 -5.45 -4.34 -12.31
CA THR A 46 -4.99 -4.36 -13.70
C THR A 46 -4.71 -5.79 -14.15
N ASP A 47 -3.98 -6.56 -13.34
CA ASP A 47 -3.90 -8.02 -13.50
C ASP A 47 -5.01 -8.69 -12.69
N LYS A 48 -5.92 -9.34 -13.43
CA LYS A 48 -7.11 -10.01 -12.90
C LYS A 48 -6.78 -11.15 -11.92
N LYS A 49 -5.57 -11.70 -11.95
CA LYS A 49 -5.12 -12.77 -11.04
C LYS A 49 -5.12 -12.33 -9.57
N TYR A 50 -4.90 -11.04 -9.30
CA TYR A 50 -4.84 -10.50 -7.94
C TYR A 50 -6.20 -10.15 -7.34
N GLY A 51 -7.32 -10.38 -8.04
CA GLY A 51 -8.64 -9.98 -7.57
C GLY A 51 -9.07 -10.58 -6.22
N PHE A 52 -8.50 -11.72 -5.84
CA PHE A 52 -8.72 -12.36 -4.54
C PHE A 52 -7.60 -12.11 -3.52
N THR A 53 -6.47 -11.55 -3.97
CA THR A 53 -5.36 -11.11 -3.10
C THR A 53 -5.71 -9.78 -2.41
N MET A 54 -6.49 -8.92 -3.08
CA MET A 54 -6.93 -7.62 -2.56
C MET A 54 -7.73 -7.72 -1.25
N GLY A 55 -7.39 -6.87 -0.29
CA GLY A 55 -8.09 -6.83 1.00
C GLY A 55 -7.72 -7.99 1.93
N SER A 56 -6.49 -8.46 1.80
CA SER A 56 -5.82 -9.34 2.74
C SER A 56 -5.87 -8.77 4.16
N ARG A 57 -5.96 -9.66 5.16
CA ARG A 57 -5.80 -9.30 6.58
C ARG A 57 -4.40 -9.64 7.10
N MET A 58 -3.52 -10.09 6.21
CA MET A 58 -2.14 -10.45 6.54
C MET A 58 -1.21 -9.31 6.17
N ILE A 59 -0.22 -9.06 7.03
CA ILE A 59 0.85 -8.11 6.75
C ILE A 59 1.76 -8.72 5.68
N SER A 60 1.98 -8.00 4.59
CA SER A 60 2.84 -8.46 3.50
C SER A 60 4.32 -8.20 3.81
N PHE A 61 5.21 -8.88 3.09
CA PHE A 61 6.64 -8.58 3.15
C PHE A 61 6.93 -7.13 2.68
N ALA A 62 6.19 -6.64 1.68
CA ALA A 62 6.32 -5.27 1.19
C ALA A 62 5.95 -4.25 2.28
N ASP A 63 4.89 -4.49 3.05
CA ASP A 63 4.48 -3.64 4.17
C ASP A 63 5.59 -3.54 5.22
N ILE A 64 6.14 -4.68 5.64
CA ILE A 64 7.23 -4.75 6.62
C ILE A 64 8.47 -4.02 6.09
N SER A 65 8.82 -4.28 4.82
CA SER A 65 9.96 -3.63 4.17
C SER A 65 9.78 -2.11 4.08
N LEU A 66 8.57 -1.63 3.77
CA LEU A 66 8.28 -0.20 3.65
C LEU A 66 8.41 0.51 5.01
N VAL A 67 7.83 -0.06 6.05
CA VAL A 67 7.95 0.49 7.42
C VAL A 67 9.39 0.45 7.89
N ASN A 68 10.12 -0.64 7.63
CA ASN A 68 11.53 -0.74 7.99
C ASN A 68 12.39 0.27 7.24
N GLU A 69 12.08 0.61 5.98
CA GLU A 69 12.79 1.70 5.31
C GLU A 69 12.46 3.05 5.95
N LEU A 70 11.17 3.32 6.16
CA LEU A 70 10.68 4.58 6.71
C LEU A 70 11.28 4.91 8.08
N TYR A 71 11.49 3.88 8.92
CA TYR A 71 12.07 4.01 10.27
C TYR A 71 13.53 3.57 10.38
N PHE A 72 14.24 3.39 9.25
CA PHE A 72 15.67 3.02 9.22
C PHE A 72 16.01 1.71 9.94
N CYS A 73 15.06 0.77 9.97
CA CYS A 73 15.20 -0.56 10.54
C CYS A 73 15.63 -1.63 9.51
N LYS A 74 15.74 -1.28 8.22
CA LYS A 74 16.42 -2.16 7.27
C LYS A 74 17.90 -2.14 7.61
N GLY A 75 18.39 -3.24 8.16
CA GLY A 75 19.75 -3.36 8.70
C GLY A 75 20.76 -2.57 7.89
N THR A 76 21.24 -1.46 8.47
CA THR A 76 22.31 -0.69 7.89
C THR A 76 23.62 -1.27 8.40
N VAL A 77 24.59 -1.44 7.51
CA VAL A 77 25.99 -1.32 7.91
C VAL A 77 26.13 0.11 8.44
N ALA A 78 26.81 0.32 9.57
CA ALA A 78 26.73 1.50 10.45
C ALA A 78 26.84 2.92 9.81
N ASP A 79 27.13 3.03 8.51
CA ASP A 79 27.49 4.28 7.83
C ASP A 79 26.42 4.85 6.86
N GLN A 80 25.21 4.29 6.78
CA GLN A 80 24.14 4.78 5.87
C GLN A 80 22.87 5.26 6.57
N VAL A 81 23.01 6.12 7.59
CA VAL A 81 21.85 6.84 8.15
C VAL A 81 21.48 7.99 7.20
N ARG A 82 20.39 7.85 6.43
CA ARG A 82 19.91 8.93 5.56
C ARG A 82 19.24 10.01 6.42
N PRO A 83 19.46 11.31 6.13
CA PRO A 83 18.83 12.39 6.88
C PRO A 83 17.32 12.44 6.62
N VAL A 84 16.53 12.61 7.69
CA VAL A 84 15.08 12.80 7.61
C VAL A 84 14.77 14.21 7.10
N ARG A 85 13.92 14.33 6.08
CA ARG A 85 13.22 15.58 5.76
C ARG A 85 11.78 15.45 6.26
N ILE A 86 11.45 16.22 7.30
CA ILE A 86 10.06 16.47 7.75
C ILE A 86 9.63 17.81 7.14
#